data_AF-A0A1Y3C9Q5-F1
#
_entry.id   AF-A0A1Y3C9Q5-F1
#
_cell.length_a   1.000
_cell.length_b   1.000
_cell.length_c   1.000
_cell.angle_alpha   90.00
_cell.angle_beta   90.00
_cell.angle_gamma   90.00
#
_symmetry.space_group_name_H-M   'P 1'
#
loop_
_entity.id
_entity.type
_entity.pdbx_description
1 polymer ?
#
loop_
_entity_poly.entity_id
_entity_poly.type
_entity_poly.pdbx_seq_one_letter_code
_entity_poly.pdbx_strand_id
1 'polypeptide(L)'
;MKLNITCIVNTGYRKRSLQEFEKLLYDTSYVDAYKNENSIAKASVEKVWQHFFKHNQWIFGYGLDYRFQSILQDEVNLNTADLDGKNTVNGDFLLADNKFTTFVEIKRPDMQLFHGNRNRADCWKLSSDLYDAHSQILEHKASGQIKLQMDITN
;
A
#
# COMPACT_ATOMS: atom_id res chain seq x y z
N MET A 1 -11.08 -17.20 -24.79
CA MET A 1 -10.46 -17.07 -23.45
C MET A 1 -10.04 -18.47 -22.98
N LYS A 2 -8.78 -18.87 -23.20
CA LYS A 2 -8.27 -20.16 -22.71
C LYS A 2 -7.93 -19.98 -21.23
N LEU A 3 -8.61 -20.69 -20.34
CA LEU A 3 -8.19 -20.82 -18.94
C LEU A 3 -6.83 -21.51 -18.93
N ASN A 4 -5.78 -20.72 -18.72
CA ASN A 4 -4.43 -21.23 -18.60
C ASN A 4 -4.34 -22.04 -17.30
N ILE A 5 -3.56 -23.12 -17.30
CA ILE A 5 -3.36 -23.99 -16.12
C ILE A 5 -2.94 -23.15 -14.90
N THR A 6 -2.17 -22.08 -15.13
CA THR A 6 -1.78 -21.09 -14.12
C THR A 6 -2.96 -20.38 -13.46
N CYS A 7 -4.05 -20.07 -14.20
CA CYS A 7 -5.23 -19.41 -13.64
C CYS A 7 -6.02 -20.34 -12.71
N ILE A 8 -6.12 -21.64 -13.06
CA ILE A 8 -6.80 -22.64 -12.23
C ILE A 8 -6.00 -22.89 -10.95
N VAL A 9 -4.68 -23.02 -11.07
CA VAL A 9 -3.77 -23.20 -9.93
C VAL A 9 -3.81 -21.98 -9.00
N ASN A 10 -3.83 -20.76 -9.55
CA ASN A 10 -3.91 -19.52 -8.76
C ASN A 10 -5.23 -19.38 -8.02
N THR A 11 -6.36 -19.71 -8.64
CA THR A 11 -7.67 -19.67 -7.97
C THR A 11 -7.75 -20.70 -6.85
N GLY A 12 -7.21 -21.91 -7.06
CA GLY A 12 -7.13 -22.95 -6.02
C GLY A 12 -6.23 -22.58 -4.85
N TYR A 13 -5.11 -21.88 -5.10
CA TYR A 13 -4.25 -21.34 -4.05
C TYR A 13 -4.99 -20.27 -3.23
N ARG A 14 -5.60 -19.28 -3.88
CA ARG A 14 -6.33 -18.19 -3.21
C ARG A 14 -7.51 -18.68 -2.37
N LYS A 15 -8.24 -19.70 -2.84
CA LYS A 15 -9.33 -20.31 -2.08
C LYS A 15 -8.85 -20.94 -0.77
N ARG A 16 -7.70 -21.62 -0.78
CA ARG A 16 -7.09 -22.20 0.44
C ARG A 16 -6.61 -21.11 1.39
N SER A 17 -5.98 -20.06 0.86
CA SER A 17 -5.57 -18.89 1.63
C SER A 17 -6.73 -18.21 2.36
N LEU A 18 -7.91 -18.11 1.74
CA LEU A 18 -9.10 -17.55 2.41
C LEU A 18 -9.64 -18.43 3.53
N GLN A 19 -9.53 -19.76 3.40
CA GLN A 19 -9.92 -20.69 4.46
C GLN A 19 -8.98 -20.59 5.67
N GLU A 20 -7.69 -20.40 5.42
CA GLU A 20 -6.71 -20.12 6.47
C GLU A 20 -6.96 -18.75 7.13
N PHE A 21 -7.30 -17.73 6.34
CA PHE A 21 -7.70 -16.40 6.83
C PHE A 21 -8.89 -16.47 7.78
N GLU A 22 -9.96 -17.17 7.38
CA GLU A 22 -11.18 -17.32 8.18
C GLU A 22 -10.90 -18.02 9.51
N LYS A 23 -10.10 -19.08 9.50
CA LYS A 23 -9.69 -19.77 10.73
C LYS A 23 -8.83 -18.88 11.63
N LEU A 24 -7.91 -18.10 11.08
CA LEU A 24 -7.12 -17.13 11.85
C LEU A 24 -7.99 -16.03 12.49
N LEU A 25 -9.11 -15.65 11.87
CA LEU A 25 -10.05 -14.67 12.41
C LEU A 25 -10.90 -15.21 13.57
N TYR A 26 -11.40 -16.44 13.44
CA TYR A 26 -12.50 -16.93 14.30
C TYR A 26 -12.15 -18.13 15.19
N ASP A 27 -11.06 -18.84 14.89
CA ASP A 27 -10.59 -19.96 15.70
C ASP A 27 -9.29 -19.57 16.42
N THR A 28 -9.42 -19.16 17.68
CA THR A 28 -8.28 -18.76 18.52
C THR A 28 -7.29 -19.90 18.76
N SER A 29 -7.73 -21.16 18.67
CA SER A 29 -6.86 -22.33 18.81
C SER A 29 -6.04 -22.62 17.55
N TYR A 30 -6.51 -22.17 16.39
CA TYR A 30 -5.84 -22.34 15.11
C TYR A 30 -4.55 -21.52 15.01
N VAL A 31 -4.43 -20.42 15.77
CA VAL A 31 -3.24 -19.56 15.77
C VAL A 31 -1.97 -20.34 16.15
N ASP A 32 -2.05 -21.25 17.12
CA ASP A 32 -0.89 -22.05 17.54
C ASP A 32 -0.57 -23.17 16.56
N ALA A 33 -1.59 -23.77 15.91
CA ALA A 33 -1.39 -24.70 14.81
C ALA A 33 -0.67 -24.02 13.64
N TYR A 34 -1.15 -22.84 13.23
CA TYR A 34 -0.52 -22.03 12.19
C TYR A 34 0.94 -21.70 12.51
N LYS A 35 1.26 -21.39 13.77
CA LYS A 35 2.64 -21.12 14.17
C LYS A 35 3.55 -22.33 14.01
N ASN A 36 3.07 -23.51 14.38
CA ASN A 36 3.85 -24.73 14.28
C ASN A 36 4.08 -25.12 12.82
N GLU A 37 3.03 -25.08 12.00
CA GLU A 37 3.08 -25.39 10.56
C GLU A 37 4.04 -24.48 9.80
N ASN A 38 4.09 -23.20 10.17
CA ASN A 38 4.92 -22.20 9.50
C ASN A 38 6.29 -21.98 10.16
N SER A 39 6.71 -22.88 11.07
CA SER A 39 8.00 -22.79 11.78
C SER A 39 8.20 -21.46 12.53
N ILE A 40 7.11 -20.89 13.04
CA ILE A 40 7.08 -19.64 13.82
C ILE A 40 6.47 -19.87 15.22
N ALA A 41 6.71 -21.03 15.83
CA ALA A 41 6.15 -21.47 17.12
C ALA A 41 6.22 -20.42 18.25
N LYS A 42 7.29 -19.61 18.31
CA LYS A 42 7.50 -18.59 19.35
C LYS A 42 6.96 -17.20 18.96
N ALA A 43 6.27 -17.09 17.84
CA ALA A 43 5.80 -15.82 17.30
C ALA A 43 4.54 -15.32 18.03
N SER A 44 4.41 -14.00 18.13
CA SER A 44 3.18 -13.37 18.59
C SER A 44 2.03 -13.57 17.58
N VAL A 45 0.80 -13.34 18.02
CA VAL A 45 -0.39 -13.39 17.14
C VAL A 45 -0.26 -12.37 16.00
N GLU A 46 0.32 -11.20 16.26
CA GLU A 46 0.61 -10.21 15.22
C GLU A 46 1.60 -10.74 14.17
N LYS A 47 2.63 -11.48 14.58
CA LYS A 47 3.60 -12.11 13.66
C LYS A 47 2.99 -13.22 12.82
N VAL A 48 1.95 -13.89 13.33
CA VAL A 48 1.12 -14.82 12.57
C VAL A 48 0.35 -14.09 11.45
N TRP A 49 -0.30 -12.96 11.75
CA TRP A 49 -0.98 -12.15 10.75
C TRP A 49 -0.02 -11.58 9.70
N GLN A 50 1.14 -11.09 10.13
CA GLN A 50 2.19 -10.63 9.22
C GLN A 50 2.68 -11.76 8.31
N HIS A 51 2.89 -12.97 8.84
CA HIS A 51 3.27 -14.13 8.05
C HIS A 51 2.19 -14.50 7.03
N PHE A 52 0.92 -14.51 7.44
CA PHE A 52 -0.21 -14.82 6.58
C PHE A 52 -0.36 -13.82 5.42
N PHE A 53 -0.41 -12.51 5.71
CA PHE A 53 -0.59 -11.49 4.67
C PHE A 53 0.61 -11.39 3.74
N LYS A 54 1.83 -11.68 4.23
CA LYS A 54 3.04 -11.77 3.41
C LYS A 54 2.94 -12.87 2.34
N HIS A 55 2.28 -13.99 2.63
CA HIS A 55 2.11 -15.10 1.69
C HIS A 55 0.83 -14.99 0.85
N ASN A 56 -0.02 -14.00 1.15
CA ASN A 56 -1.33 -13.78 0.52
C ASN A 56 -1.51 -12.34 0.05
N GLN A 57 -0.47 -11.78 -0.57
CA GLN A 57 -0.42 -10.38 -1.02
C GLN A 57 -1.58 -10.00 -1.94
N TRP A 58 -2.13 -10.96 -2.69
CA TRP A 58 -3.29 -10.77 -3.56
C TRP A 58 -4.53 -10.22 -2.85
N ILE A 59 -4.65 -10.40 -1.53
CA ILE A 59 -5.73 -9.85 -0.71
C ILE A 59 -5.71 -8.31 -0.74
N PHE A 60 -4.53 -7.69 -0.89
CA PHE A 60 -4.38 -6.23 -0.99
C PHE A 60 -4.69 -5.66 -2.39
N GLY A 61 -5.45 -6.37 -3.22
CA GLY A 61 -5.95 -5.83 -4.49
C GLY A 61 -5.09 -6.10 -5.72
N TYR A 62 -4.03 -6.92 -5.63
CA TYR A 62 -3.27 -7.38 -6.82
C TYR A 62 -4.08 -8.30 -7.76
N GLY A 63 -5.39 -8.48 -7.54
CA GLY A 63 -6.23 -9.45 -8.25
C GLY A 63 -7.42 -8.92 -9.05
N LEU A 64 -7.79 -7.63 -9.02
CA LEU A 64 -9.11 -7.21 -9.52
C LEU A 64 -9.22 -6.01 -10.48
N ASP A 65 -8.16 -5.30 -10.84
CA ASP A 65 -8.19 -4.53 -12.10
C ASP A 65 -6.75 -4.22 -12.56
N TYR A 66 -6.23 -4.98 -13.52
CA TYR A 66 -4.86 -4.78 -14.02
C TYR A 66 -4.85 -3.64 -15.05
N ARG A 67 -4.89 -2.39 -14.57
CA ARG A 67 -4.37 -1.27 -15.35
C ARG A 67 -2.87 -1.29 -15.18
N PHE A 68 -2.14 -1.67 -16.23
CA PHE A 68 -0.69 -1.63 -16.23
C PHE A 68 -0.24 -0.18 -16.05
N GLN A 69 0.06 0.19 -14.81
CA GLN A 69 0.69 1.45 -14.45
C GLN A 69 2.20 1.19 -14.49
N SER A 70 2.88 1.77 -15.47
CA SER A 70 4.35 1.72 -15.56
C SER A 70 4.93 2.78 -14.63
N ILE A 71 5.99 2.43 -13.89
CA ILE A 71 6.80 3.41 -13.17
C ILE A 71 7.48 4.28 -14.23
N LEU A 72 7.19 5.57 -14.20
CA LEU A 72 7.88 6.55 -15.03
C LEU A 72 9.17 7.01 -14.35
N GLN A 73 9.12 7.23 -13.04
CA GLN A 73 10.25 7.70 -12.24
C GLN A 73 10.10 7.29 -10.77
N ASP A 74 11.21 6.83 -10.19
CA ASP A 74 11.45 6.67 -8.75
C ASP A 74 12.10 7.94 -8.17
N GLU A 75 11.81 8.24 -6.90
CA GLU A 75 12.30 9.44 -6.21
C GLU A 75 12.10 10.71 -7.07
N VAL A 76 10.87 10.89 -7.55
CA VAL A 76 10.55 11.93 -8.52
C VAL A 76 10.70 13.30 -7.86
N ASN A 77 11.58 14.12 -8.44
CA ASN A 77 11.69 15.52 -8.07
C ASN A 77 10.55 16.30 -8.73
N LEU A 78 9.70 16.93 -7.92
CA LEU A 78 8.45 17.55 -8.36
C LEU A 78 8.52 19.08 -8.38
N ASN A 79 9.71 19.67 -8.25
CA ASN A 79 9.89 21.11 -8.46
C ASN A 79 11.14 21.43 -9.30
N THR A 80 11.31 22.69 -9.65
CA THR A 80 12.58 23.22 -10.14
C THR A 80 13.43 23.51 -8.91
N ALA A 81 14.55 22.80 -8.75
CA ALA A 81 15.42 22.97 -7.60
C ALA A 81 15.89 24.43 -7.49
N ASP A 82 15.60 25.07 -6.35
CA ASP A 82 16.31 26.29 -5.96
C ASP A 82 17.82 25.97 -5.89
N LEU A 83 18.66 26.95 -6.21
CA LEU A 83 20.12 26.80 -6.34
C LEU A 83 20.83 26.21 -5.08
N ASP A 84 20.16 26.16 -3.93
CA ASP A 84 20.66 25.61 -2.66
C ASP A 84 20.05 24.23 -2.30
N GLY A 85 19.18 23.65 -3.14
CA GLY A 85 18.63 22.29 -2.98
C GLY A 85 17.76 22.03 -1.74
N LYS A 86 17.54 23.03 -0.88
CA LYS A 86 16.85 22.88 0.42
C LYS A 86 15.33 22.76 0.34
N ASN A 87 14.73 23.06 -0.81
CA ASN A 87 13.28 23.15 -0.94
C ASN A 87 12.71 22.09 -1.88
N THR A 88 13.45 21.00 -2.12
CA THR A 88 13.05 19.97 -3.09
C THR A 88 11.86 19.16 -2.61
N VAL A 89 10.80 19.13 -3.41
CA VAL A 89 9.65 18.25 -3.20
C VAL A 89 9.95 16.93 -3.92
N ASN A 90 10.11 15.85 -3.15
CA ASN A 90 10.37 14.52 -3.67
C ASN A 90 9.22 13.59 -3.33
N GLY A 91 8.66 12.91 -4.33
CA GLY A 91 7.71 11.83 -4.14
C GLY A 91 8.32 10.46 -4.39
N ASP A 92 7.74 9.41 -3.80
CA ASP A 92 8.30 8.06 -3.91
C ASP A 92 8.22 7.51 -5.34
N PHE A 93 7.04 7.60 -5.97
CA PHE A 93 6.85 7.17 -7.36
C PHE A 93 5.94 8.08 -8.16
N LEU A 94 6.31 8.24 -9.43
CA LEU A 94 5.42 8.68 -10.49
C LEU A 94 5.06 7.48 -11.36
N LEU A 95 3.79 7.11 -11.38
CA LEU A 95 3.26 6.04 -12.24
C LEU A 95 2.44 6.65 -13.38
N ALA A 96 2.32 5.94 -14.49
CA ALA A 96 1.35 6.28 -15.52
C ALA A 96 0.76 5.07 -16.22
N ASP A 97 -0.48 5.22 -16.69
CA ASP A 97 -1.07 4.40 -17.74
C ASP A 97 -1.43 5.25 -18.97
N ASN A 98 -2.19 4.67 -19.89
CA ASN A 98 -2.62 5.34 -21.11
C ASN A 98 -3.57 6.53 -20.92
N LYS A 99 -4.02 6.82 -19.70
CA LYS A 99 -5.02 7.85 -19.40
C LYS A 99 -4.65 8.75 -18.22
N PHE A 100 -3.90 8.23 -17.24
CA PHE A 100 -3.64 8.90 -15.99
C PHE A 100 -2.20 8.78 -15.57
N THR A 101 -1.72 9.86 -14.95
CA THR A 101 -0.50 9.88 -14.15
C THR A 101 -0.89 9.83 -12.67
N THR A 102 -0.21 8.99 -11.89
CA THR A 102 -0.49 8.77 -10.47
C THR A 102 0.76 9.07 -9.64
N PHE A 103 0.64 9.98 -8.68
CA PHE A 103 1.64 10.20 -7.65
C PHE A 103 1.42 9.21 -6.51
N VAL A 104 2.50 8.66 -5.96
CA VAL A 104 2.45 7.71 -4.85
C VAL A 104 3.33 8.22 -3.71
N GLU A 105 2.78 8.13 -2.50
CA GLU A 105 3.46 8.40 -1.23
C GLU A 105 3.24 7.18 -0.32
N ILE A 106 4.31 6.56 0.15
CA ILE A 106 4.29 5.34 0.94
C ILE A 106 4.58 5.68 2.39
N LYS A 107 3.69 5.24 3.29
CA LYS A 107 3.91 5.29 4.74
C LYS A 107 4.12 3.91 5.31
N ARG A 108 4.85 3.86 6.43
CA ARG A 108 5.14 2.59 7.12
C ARG A 108 3.85 2.01 7.70
N PRO A 109 3.69 0.67 7.72
CA PRO A 109 2.49 0.02 8.22
C PRO A 109 2.26 0.16 9.74
N ASP A 110 3.28 0.59 10.48
CA ASP A 110 3.22 0.87 11.92
C ASP A 110 2.85 2.33 12.23
N MET A 111 2.72 3.20 11.22
CA MET A 111 2.19 4.54 11.41
C MET A 111 0.75 4.46 11.86
N GLN A 112 0.42 5.25 12.87
CA GLN A 112 -0.94 5.27 13.38
C GLN A 112 -1.86 5.87 12.33
N LEU A 113 -3.07 5.35 12.17
CA LEU A 113 -4.11 5.99 11.36
C LEU A 113 -4.96 6.95 12.20
N PHE A 114 -5.10 6.63 13.49
CA PHE A 114 -5.87 7.38 14.46
C PHE A 114 -5.06 7.60 15.74
N HIS A 115 -5.32 8.71 16.45
CA HIS A 115 -4.83 8.88 17.83
C HIS A 115 -5.56 7.93 18.78
N GLY A 116 -4.94 7.68 19.94
CA GLY A 116 -5.54 6.90 21.03
C GLY A 116 -6.74 7.56 21.72
N ASN A 117 -7.16 8.76 21.31
CA ASN A 117 -8.32 9.47 21.88
C ASN A 117 -9.33 9.91 20.80
N ARG A 118 -10.58 10.06 21.22
CA ARG A 118 -11.69 10.54 20.38
C ARG A 118 -11.72 12.07 20.35
N ASN A 119 -12.29 12.60 19.26
CA ASN A 119 -12.66 14.00 19.06
C ASN A 119 -14.02 14.30 19.72
N ARG A 120 -14.42 15.57 19.67
CA ARG A 120 -15.80 15.96 19.98
C ARG A 120 -16.78 15.20 19.07
N ALA A 121 -17.94 14.86 19.62
CA ALA A 121 -18.97 14.02 18.96
C ALA A 121 -18.53 12.56 18.66
N ASP A 122 -17.68 11.97 19.51
CA ASP A 122 -17.32 10.53 19.48
C ASP A 122 -16.62 10.03 18.20
N CYS A 123 -16.15 10.94 17.36
CA CYS A 123 -15.36 10.60 16.17
C CYS A 123 -13.90 10.29 16.54
N TRP A 124 -13.23 9.37 15.86
CA TRP A 124 -11.80 9.12 16.06
C TRP A 124 -10.96 10.27 15.48
N LYS A 125 -9.95 10.74 16.22
CA LYS A 125 -9.00 11.73 15.68
C LYS A 125 -8.03 11.03 14.74
N LEU A 126 -7.82 11.59 13.54
CA LEU A 126 -6.78 11.13 12.63
C LEU A 126 -5.40 11.43 13.21
N SER A 127 -4.45 10.51 13.03
CA SER A 127 -3.05 10.69 13.48
C SER A 127 -2.35 11.85 12.76
N SER A 128 -1.23 12.30 13.34
CA SER A 128 -0.33 13.22 12.63
C SER A 128 0.17 12.61 11.33
N ASP A 129 0.63 11.36 11.41
CA ASP A 129 1.20 10.63 10.29
C ASP A 129 0.26 10.56 9.08
N LEU A 130 -1.04 10.36 9.31
CA LEU A 130 -2.03 10.30 8.25
C LEU A 130 -2.32 11.68 7.63
N TYR A 131 -2.48 12.73 8.44
CA TYR A 131 -2.74 14.07 7.88
C TYR A 131 -1.50 14.65 7.19
N ASP A 132 -0.29 14.37 7.70
CA ASP A 132 0.97 14.79 7.09
C ASP A 132 1.17 14.10 5.74
N ALA A 133 0.92 12.79 5.66
CA ALA A 133 0.94 12.05 4.40
C ALA A 133 -0.09 12.59 3.40
N HIS A 134 -1.29 12.93 3.88
CA HIS A 134 -2.31 13.56 3.04
C HIS A 134 -1.86 14.92 2.52
N SER A 135 -1.23 15.73 3.36
CA SER A 135 -0.69 17.04 2.96
C SER A 135 0.41 16.88 1.92
N GLN A 136 1.31 15.91 2.10
CA GLN A 136 2.41 15.63 1.16
C GLN A 136 1.89 15.19 -0.21
N ILE A 137 0.92 14.27 -0.29
CA ILE A 137 0.39 13.84 -1.59
C ILE A 137 -0.37 14.96 -2.32
N LEU A 138 -0.97 15.90 -1.58
CA LEU A 138 -1.59 17.09 -2.16
C LEU A 138 -0.54 18.03 -2.76
N GLU A 139 0.59 18.23 -2.08
CA GLU A 139 1.70 19.02 -2.61
C GLU A 139 2.30 18.37 -3.85
N HIS A 140 2.53 17.04 -3.83
CA HIS A 140 3.05 16.29 -4.99
C HIS A 140 2.16 16.47 -6.22
N LYS A 141 0.85 16.42 -6.02
CA LYS A 141 -0.12 16.69 -7.09
C LYS A 141 0.00 18.13 -7.58
N ALA A 142 0.07 19.12 -6.69
CA ALA A 142 0.11 20.54 -7.05
C ALA A 142 1.40 20.88 -7.83
N SER A 143 2.56 20.57 -7.26
CA SER A 143 3.86 20.89 -7.86
C SER A 143 4.12 20.03 -9.11
N GLY A 144 3.78 18.75 -9.07
CA GLY A 144 3.93 17.82 -10.19
C GLY A 144 3.07 18.20 -11.39
N GLN A 145 1.86 18.73 -11.18
CA GLN A 145 1.03 19.22 -12.29
C GLN A 145 1.67 20.40 -13.02
N ILE A 146 2.24 21.35 -12.30
CA ILE A 146 2.92 22.52 -12.89
C ILE A 146 4.12 22.05 -13.70
N LYS A 147 4.96 21.18 -13.12
CA LYS A 147 6.15 20.65 -13.79
C LYS A 147 5.83 19.93 -15.09
N LEU A 148 4.86 19.02 -15.07
CA LEU A 148 4.43 18.28 -16.27
C LEU A 148 3.88 19.21 -17.36
N GLN A 149 3.22 20.32 -17.02
CA GLN A 149 2.74 21.31 -18.00
C GLN A 149 3.90 22.09 -18.65
N MET A 150 4.92 22.46 -17.86
CA MET A 150 6.10 23.15 -18.38
C MET A 150 6.88 22.26 -19.35
N ASP A 151 7.03 20.96 -19.03
CA ASP A 151 7.74 19.99 -19.88
C ASP A 151 7.02 19.71 -21.22
N ILE A 152 5.69 19.87 -21.29
CA ILE A 152 4.92 19.70 -22.54
C ILE A 152 5.06 20.91 -23.49
N THR A 153 5.43 22.08 -22.95
CA THR A 153 5.46 23.35 -23.70
C THR A 153 6.84 23.62 -24.33
N ASN A 154 7.85 22.80 -24.00
CA ASN A 154 9.19 22.82 -24.58
C ASN A 154 9.38 21.69 -25.60
#